data_AF-A0A2V5IBA4-F1
#
_entry.id   AF-A0A2V5IBA4-F1
#
_cell.length_a   1.000
_cell.length_b   1.000
_cell.length_c   1.000
_cell.angle_alpha   90.00
_cell.angle_beta   90.00
_cell.angle_gamma   90.00
#
_symmetry.space_group_name_H-M   'P 1'
#
loop_
_entity.id
_entity.type
_entity.pdbx_description
1 polymer ?
#
loop_
_entity_poly.entity_id
_entity_poly.type
_entity_poly.pdbx_seq_one_letter_code
_entity_poly.pdbx_strand_id
1 'polypeptide(L)'
;MSPPRYHLSLAYYVHYLPEQLRPFQVPVVRPRMTHLRCGLCNSVELGDTEKPLHQCSNCYTCFHLDCVAQLRVYELTERDTRLVYGCPSCGTPWLTPQHSAEERGQPTSPGKIENRVDSRILYQYQRNEQNDYVCTVRKSDGKPCGVTAALWDAFAAHHACQHESWR
;
A
#
# COMPACT_ATOMS: atom_id res chain seq x y z
N MET A 1 -10.26 -20.93 17.12
CA MET A 1 -9.74 -19.78 16.34
C MET A 1 -10.76 -19.44 15.27
N SER A 2 -11.20 -18.18 15.15
CA SER A 2 -12.10 -17.76 14.08
C SER A 2 -11.37 -17.81 12.72
N PRO A 3 -12.07 -18.19 11.63
CA PRO A 3 -11.46 -18.28 10.30
C PRO A 3 -10.88 -16.92 9.86
N PRO A 4 -9.80 -16.92 9.05
CA PRO A 4 -9.21 -15.69 8.55
C PRO A 4 -10.23 -14.88 7.76
N ARG A 5 -10.23 -13.56 7.93
CA ARG A 5 -11.12 -12.63 7.20
C ARG A 5 -10.56 -12.26 5.81
N TYR A 6 -9.68 -13.09 5.27
CA TYR A 6 -8.97 -12.88 4.03
C TYR A 6 -8.72 -14.19 3.29
N HIS A 7 -8.50 -14.08 1.99
CA HIS A 7 -8.14 -15.19 1.13
C HIS A 7 -6.68 -15.61 1.34
N LEU A 8 -6.44 -16.91 1.51
CA LEU A 8 -5.12 -17.47 1.86
C LEU A 8 -4.04 -17.17 0.82
N SER A 9 -4.40 -16.93 -0.43
CA SER A 9 -3.44 -16.49 -1.47
C SER A 9 -2.67 -15.24 -1.09
N LEU A 10 -3.25 -14.34 -0.26
CA LEU A 10 -2.52 -13.15 0.20
C LEU A 10 -1.31 -13.49 1.08
N ALA A 11 -1.40 -14.58 1.85
CA ALA A 11 -0.27 -15.10 2.62
C ALA A 11 0.70 -15.89 1.72
N TYR A 12 0.20 -16.56 0.68
CA TYR A 12 1.03 -17.30 -0.27
C TYR A 12 1.93 -16.39 -1.12
N TYR A 13 1.40 -15.26 -1.59
CA TYR A 13 2.13 -14.35 -2.48
C TYR A 13 3.31 -13.62 -1.81
N VAL A 14 3.47 -13.69 -0.48
CA VAL A 14 4.62 -13.04 0.20
C VAL A 14 5.96 -13.68 -0.17
N HIS A 15 5.94 -14.89 -0.74
CA HIS A 15 7.13 -15.60 -1.19
C HIS A 15 7.57 -15.22 -2.61
N TYR A 16 6.79 -14.39 -3.31
CA TYR A 16 7.09 -13.97 -4.68
C TYR A 16 7.97 -12.72 -4.66
N LEU A 17 8.98 -12.70 -5.52
CA LEU A 17 9.71 -11.46 -5.82
C LEU A 17 8.77 -10.45 -6.51
N PRO A 18 9.00 -9.13 -6.37
CA PRO A 18 8.17 -8.12 -7.02
C PRO A 18 7.95 -8.37 -8.51
N GLU A 19 8.98 -8.74 -9.26
CA GLU A 19 8.93 -9.05 -10.70
C GLU A 19 8.03 -10.25 -11.00
N GLN A 20 8.04 -11.25 -10.12
CA GLN A 20 7.19 -12.43 -10.23
C GLN A 20 5.75 -12.12 -9.84
N LEU A 21 5.52 -11.11 -9.00
CA LEU A 21 4.19 -10.70 -8.56
C LEU A 21 3.48 -9.83 -9.61
N ARG A 22 4.23 -9.02 -10.38
CA ARG A 22 3.69 -8.07 -11.39
C ARG A 22 2.61 -8.66 -12.30
N PRO A 23 2.77 -9.84 -12.90
CA PRO A 23 1.76 -10.40 -13.81
C PRO A 23 0.43 -10.75 -13.12
N PHE A 24 0.43 -10.90 -11.80
CA PHE A 24 -0.75 -11.23 -11.00
C PHE A 24 -1.43 -10.00 -10.39
N GLN A 25 -0.76 -8.84 -10.42
CA GLN A 25 -1.25 -7.62 -9.80
C GLN A 25 -2.34 -6.97 -10.65
N VAL A 26 -3.39 -6.50 -9.98
CA VAL A 26 -4.47 -5.75 -10.62
C VAL A 26 -4.59 -4.35 -10.04
N PRO A 27 -5.02 -3.36 -10.84
CA PRO A 27 -5.28 -2.04 -10.30
C PRO A 27 -6.46 -2.07 -9.33
N VAL A 28 -6.45 -1.10 -8.43
CA VAL A 28 -7.57 -0.81 -7.54
C VAL A 28 -8.18 0.50 -7.98
N VAL A 29 -9.48 0.50 -8.23
CA VAL A 29 -10.18 1.65 -8.82
C VAL A 29 -11.17 2.23 -7.82
N ARG A 30 -11.52 3.52 -7.97
CA ARG A 30 -12.69 4.04 -7.27
C ARG A 30 -13.95 3.42 -7.87
N PRO A 31 -14.88 2.90 -7.05
CA PRO A 31 -16.14 2.42 -7.56
C PRO A 31 -16.95 3.56 -8.18
N ARG A 32 -17.73 3.25 -9.23
CA ARG A 32 -18.62 4.21 -9.88
C ARG A 32 -20.01 4.27 -9.27
N MET A 33 -20.40 3.25 -8.51
CA MET A 33 -21.70 3.17 -7.85
C MET A 33 -21.61 3.73 -6.43
N THR A 34 -22.65 4.42 -6.00
CA THR A 34 -22.85 4.84 -4.61
C THR A 34 -23.49 3.71 -3.79
N HIS A 35 -23.43 3.80 -2.45
CA HIS A 35 -24.00 2.82 -1.51
C HIS A 35 -23.31 1.44 -1.43
N LEU A 36 -22.06 1.36 -1.88
CA LEU A 36 -21.25 0.16 -1.68
C LEU A 36 -20.79 0.03 -0.23
N ARG A 37 -20.43 -1.19 0.18
CA ARG A 37 -19.95 -1.49 1.53
C ARG A 37 -18.53 -2.02 1.49
N CYS A 38 -17.76 -1.67 2.52
CA CYS A 38 -16.46 -2.30 2.76
C CYS A 38 -16.66 -3.75 3.22
N GLY A 39 -16.05 -4.71 2.53
CA GLY A 39 -16.14 -6.13 2.88
C GLY A 39 -15.47 -6.53 4.21
N LEU A 40 -14.75 -5.62 4.87
CA LEU A 40 -14.11 -5.86 6.18
C LEU A 40 -14.87 -5.22 7.34
N CYS A 41 -15.18 -3.92 7.26
CA CYS A 41 -15.87 -3.21 8.35
C CYS A 41 -17.40 -3.14 8.17
N ASN A 42 -17.93 -3.58 7.02
CA ASN A 42 -19.35 -3.54 6.66
C ASN A 42 -19.98 -2.13 6.61
N SER A 43 -19.21 -1.08 6.83
CA SER A 43 -19.66 0.30 6.71
C SER A 43 -19.97 0.63 5.24
N VAL A 44 -21.11 1.30 5.03
CA VAL A 44 -21.53 1.85 3.73
C VAL A 44 -20.78 3.16 3.50
N GLU A 45 -20.30 3.39 2.28
CA GLU A 45 -19.88 4.72 1.85
C GLU A 45 -21.13 5.59 1.64
N LEU A 46 -21.35 6.55 2.55
CA LEU A 46 -22.43 7.53 2.49
C LEU A 46 -21.85 8.86 2.02
N GLY A 47 -21.73 9.07 0.70
CA GLY A 47 -21.26 10.34 0.12
C GLY A 47 -19.77 10.63 0.39
N ASP A 48 -19.38 11.92 0.31
CA ASP A 48 -18.01 12.48 0.46
C ASP A 48 -17.41 12.25 1.88
N THR A 49 -17.36 11.00 2.31
CA THR A 49 -16.71 10.60 3.56
C THR A 49 -15.20 10.54 3.40
N GLU A 50 -14.48 10.91 4.46
CA GLU A 50 -13.00 10.98 4.55
C GLU A 50 -12.26 9.67 4.19
N LYS A 51 -12.97 8.56 3.99
CA LYS A 51 -12.41 7.24 3.70
C LYS A 51 -13.06 6.65 2.44
N PRO A 52 -12.50 6.92 1.25
CA PRO A 52 -13.07 6.43 0.00
C PRO A 52 -13.02 4.91 -0.07
N LEU A 53 -14.06 4.29 -0.65
CA LEU A 53 -13.98 2.88 -1.03
C LEU A 53 -13.13 2.69 -2.28
N HIS A 54 -12.53 1.51 -2.34
CA HIS A 54 -11.67 1.06 -3.41
C HIS A 54 -12.11 -0.33 -3.85
N GLN A 55 -12.31 -0.49 -5.15
CA GLN A 55 -12.84 -1.69 -5.78
C GLN A 55 -11.71 -2.51 -6.41
N CYS A 56 -11.69 -3.81 -6.13
CA CYS A 56 -10.80 -4.74 -6.81
C CYS A 56 -11.24 -4.93 -8.27
N SER A 57 -10.32 -4.73 -9.22
CA SER A 57 -10.63 -4.92 -10.65
C SER A 57 -10.84 -6.38 -11.06
N ASN A 58 -10.49 -7.36 -10.20
CA ASN A 58 -10.69 -8.78 -10.48
C ASN A 58 -12.06 -9.29 -10.00
N CYS A 59 -12.43 -9.05 -8.75
CA CYS A 59 -13.68 -9.58 -8.16
C CYS A 59 -14.74 -8.53 -7.85
N TYR A 60 -14.46 -7.25 -8.13
CA TYR A 60 -15.35 -6.12 -7.90
C TYR A 60 -15.80 -5.88 -6.45
N THR A 61 -15.25 -6.62 -5.48
CA THR A 61 -15.48 -6.38 -4.06
C THR A 61 -14.79 -5.10 -3.61
N CYS A 62 -15.43 -4.36 -2.71
CA CYS A 62 -14.98 -3.04 -2.26
C CYS A 62 -14.43 -3.08 -0.83
N PHE A 63 -13.38 -2.30 -0.60
CA PHE A 63 -12.72 -2.18 0.70
C PHE A 63 -12.20 -0.76 0.90
N HIS A 64 -12.12 -0.30 2.14
CA HIS A 64 -11.26 0.84 2.46
C HIS A 64 -9.81 0.37 2.47
N LEU A 65 -8.89 1.15 1.88
CA LEU A 65 -7.46 0.83 1.90
C LEU A 65 -6.93 0.75 3.34
N ASP A 66 -7.43 1.61 4.24
CA ASP A 66 -7.12 1.58 5.68
C ASP A 66 -7.54 0.26 6.34
N CYS A 67 -8.73 -0.26 6.01
CA CYS A 67 -9.18 -1.53 6.57
C CYS A 67 -8.28 -2.69 6.12
N VAL A 68 -7.82 -2.67 4.87
CA VAL A 68 -6.86 -3.66 4.36
C VAL A 68 -5.50 -3.50 5.05
N ALA A 69 -5.03 -2.27 5.27
CA ALA A 69 -3.79 -2.03 6.02
C ALA A 69 -3.88 -2.54 7.47
N GLN A 70 -4.97 -2.23 8.18
CA GLN A 70 -5.22 -2.72 9.54
C GLN A 70 -5.26 -4.24 9.61
N LEU A 71 -5.90 -4.90 8.65
CA LEU A 71 -5.90 -6.36 8.56
C LEU A 71 -4.48 -6.94 8.46
N ARG A 72 -3.63 -6.35 7.61
CA ARG A 72 -2.23 -6.80 7.45
C ARG A 72 -1.43 -6.62 8.73
N VAL A 73 -1.61 -5.50 9.42
CA VAL A 73 -0.96 -5.24 10.72
C VAL A 73 -1.44 -6.27 11.75
N TYR A 74 -2.75 -6.47 11.88
CA TYR A 74 -3.34 -7.42 12.82
C TYR A 74 -2.83 -8.85 12.61
N GLU A 75 -2.80 -9.35 11.37
CA GLU A 75 -2.33 -10.72 11.09
C GLU A 75 -0.82 -10.87 11.34
N LEU A 76 -0.04 -9.80 11.13
CA LEU A 76 1.38 -9.80 11.47
C LEU A 76 1.60 -9.80 12.98
N THR A 77 0.89 -8.97 13.75
CA THR A 77 1.12 -8.83 15.20
C THR A 77 0.53 -9.97 16.01
N GLU A 78 -0.67 -10.42 15.66
CA GLU A 78 -1.41 -11.41 16.47
C GLU A 78 -1.13 -12.85 16.02
N ARG A 79 -0.69 -13.05 14.78
CA ARG A 79 -0.61 -14.38 14.15
C ARG A 79 0.70 -14.63 13.41
N ASP A 80 1.66 -13.71 13.51
CA ASP A 80 2.96 -13.76 12.82
C ASP A 80 2.82 -14.08 11.31
N THR A 81 1.72 -13.63 10.71
CA THR A 81 1.37 -13.96 9.33
C THR A 81 1.48 -12.70 8.48
N ARG A 82 2.46 -12.70 7.58
CA ARG A 82 2.62 -11.62 6.60
C ARG A 82 1.62 -11.78 5.46
N LEU A 83 1.03 -10.67 5.02
CA LEU A 83 0.13 -10.62 3.88
C LEU A 83 0.61 -9.60 2.84
N VAL A 84 0.55 -9.97 1.55
CA VAL A 84 0.73 -8.99 0.47
C VAL A 84 -0.43 -7.99 0.46
N TYR A 85 -0.18 -6.82 -0.12
CA TYR A 85 -1.26 -5.88 -0.38
C TYR A 85 -2.15 -6.39 -1.51
N GLY A 86 -3.41 -6.66 -1.23
CA GLY A 86 -4.30 -7.29 -2.18
C GLY A 86 -5.73 -7.42 -1.67
N CYS A 87 -6.58 -8.02 -2.48
CA CYS A 87 -7.99 -8.18 -2.19
C CYS A 87 -8.23 -9.24 -1.09
N PRO A 88 -8.81 -8.89 0.07
CA PRO A 88 -9.16 -9.89 1.08
C PRO A 88 -10.19 -10.91 0.61
N SER A 89 -11.04 -10.57 -0.36
CA SER A 89 -12.10 -11.47 -0.86
C SER A 89 -11.56 -12.55 -1.81
N CYS A 90 -10.84 -12.17 -2.88
CA CYS A 90 -10.39 -13.10 -3.91
C CYS A 90 -8.89 -13.41 -3.89
N GLY A 91 -8.12 -12.75 -3.03
CA GLY A 91 -6.69 -13.01 -2.89
C GLY A 91 -5.79 -12.44 -3.97
N THR A 92 -6.34 -11.73 -4.96
CA THR A 92 -5.55 -11.10 -6.02
C THR A 92 -4.69 -9.97 -5.44
N PRO A 93 -3.36 -9.97 -5.68
CA PRO A 93 -2.51 -8.89 -5.25
C PRO A 93 -2.86 -7.60 -6.00
N TRP A 94 -2.73 -6.48 -5.33
CA TRP A 94 -3.03 -5.18 -5.91
C TRP A 94 -1.74 -4.49 -6.35
N LEU A 95 -1.83 -3.72 -7.43
CA LEU A 95 -0.82 -2.71 -7.72
C LEU A 95 -0.84 -1.72 -6.55
N THR A 96 0.28 -1.58 -5.85
CA THR A 96 0.41 -0.59 -4.79
C THR A 96 0.10 0.79 -5.39
N PRO A 97 -0.66 1.67 -4.71
CA PRO A 97 -1.07 2.96 -5.25
C PRO A 97 0.08 3.84 -5.78
N GLN A 98 1.31 3.62 -5.31
CA GLN A 98 2.52 4.29 -5.80
C GLN A 98 2.91 3.89 -7.23
N HIS A 99 2.71 2.62 -7.64
CA HIS A 99 2.96 2.19 -9.02
C HIS A 99 1.97 2.82 -10.02
N SER A 100 0.76 3.17 -9.57
CA SER A 100 -0.26 3.79 -10.42
C SER A 100 0.00 5.27 -10.72
N ALA A 101 0.84 5.95 -9.92
CA ALA A 101 1.22 7.34 -10.13
C ALA A 101 2.40 7.45 -11.12
N GLU A 102 3.36 6.53 -11.05
CA GLU A 102 4.50 6.48 -11.99
C GLU A 102 4.06 6.12 -13.42
N GLU A 103 3.02 5.28 -13.61
CA GLU A 103 2.51 4.96 -14.95
C GLU A 103 1.61 6.05 -15.58
N ARG A 104 1.12 7.04 -14.81
CA ARG A 104 0.40 8.21 -15.35
C ARG A 104 1.26 9.45 -15.52
N GLY A 105 2.44 9.45 -14.94
CA GLY A 105 3.34 10.60 -14.90
C GLY A 105 4.65 10.31 -15.60
N GLN A 106 4.60 9.99 -16.90
CA GLN A 106 5.76 10.12 -17.76
C GLN A 106 5.70 11.50 -18.44
N PRO A 107 6.14 12.60 -17.78
CA PRO A 107 6.34 13.86 -18.46
C PRO A 107 7.61 13.74 -19.29
N THR A 108 7.44 13.72 -20.60
CA THR A 108 8.46 14.19 -21.53
C THR A 108 8.71 15.68 -21.26
N SER A 109 9.61 16.02 -20.34
CA SER A 109 10.51 17.21 -20.33
C SER A 109 10.86 17.70 -18.91
N PRO A 110 12.07 18.27 -18.72
CA PRO A 110 12.54 18.73 -17.43
C PRO A 110 12.04 20.16 -17.15
N GLY A 111 11.14 20.33 -16.18
CA GLY A 111 10.64 21.64 -15.79
C GLY A 111 10.15 21.65 -14.35
N LYS A 112 10.82 22.46 -13.52
CA LYS A 112 10.53 22.85 -12.13
C LYS A 112 9.06 22.70 -11.69
N ILE A 113 8.81 22.03 -10.57
CA ILE A 113 7.54 22.13 -9.84
C ILE A 113 7.82 22.46 -8.37
N GLU A 114 7.20 23.55 -7.94
CA GLU A 114 7.24 24.14 -6.60
C GLU A 114 6.58 23.23 -5.56
N ASN A 115 7.25 23.07 -4.43
CA ASN A 115 6.81 22.27 -3.29
C ASN A 115 5.65 22.95 -2.55
N ARG A 116 4.43 22.41 -2.70
CA ARG A 116 3.41 22.46 -1.64
C ARG A 116 3.16 21.03 -1.15
N VAL A 117 3.91 20.66 -0.11
CA VAL A 117 3.79 19.37 0.57
C VAL A 117 2.86 19.58 1.76
N ASP A 118 1.60 19.22 1.59
CA ASP A 118 0.73 18.88 2.72
C ASP A 118 0.10 17.52 2.40
N SER A 119 0.78 16.46 2.81
CA SER A 119 0.30 15.09 2.65
C SER A 119 0.96 14.22 3.71
N ARG A 120 0.13 13.76 4.65
CA ARG A 120 0.44 12.75 5.65
C ARG A 120 1.27 11.63 5.00
N ILE A 121 2.44 11.39 5.59
CA ILE A 121 3.64 10.80 4.98
C ILE A 121 3.34 9.50 4.21
N LEU A 122 3.28 9.62 2.88
CA LEU A 122 3.43 8.54 1.92
C LEU A 122 4.90 8.08 1.96
N TYR A 123 5.16 6.76 2.04
CA TYR A 123 6.52 6.18 2.07
C TYR A 123 7.48 6.92 1.12
N GLN A 124 8.43 7.70 1.66
CA GLN A 124 9.39 8.47 0.87
C GLN A 124 10.65 7.64 0.63
N TYR A 125 10.90 7.26 -0.62
CA TYR A 125 12.09 6.52 -1.00
C TYR A 125 12.60 6.85 -2.40
N GLN A 126 13.83 6.42 -2.67
CA GLN A 126 14.47 6.35 -3.98
C GLN A 126 15.10 4.97 -4.19
N ARG A 127 15.55 4.65 -5.41
CA ARG A 127 16.35 3.45 -5.68
C ARG A 127 17.80 3.83 -5.89
N ASN A 128 18.73 3.06 -5.32
CA ASN A 128 20.16 3.18 -5.65
C ASN A 128 20.50 2.38 -6.92
N GLU A 129 21.76 2.42 -7.34
CA GLU A 129 22.26 1.67 -8.51
C GLU A 129 22.14 0.14 -8.34
N GLN A 130 22.07 -0.34 -7.11
CA GLN A 130 21.85 -1.75 -6.74
C GLN A 130 20.37 -2.11 -6.69
N ASN A 131 19.48 -1.18 -7.04
CA ASN A 131 18.02 -1.30 -6.98
C ASN A 131 17.48 -1.53 -5.55
N ASP A 132 18.21 -1.14 -4.51
CA ASP A 132 17.72 -1.14 -3.13
C ASP A 132 16.80 0.06 -2.87
N TYR A 133 15.85 -0.10 -1.95
CA TYR A 133 15.04 1.01 -1.44
C TYR A 133 15.86 1.88 -0.49
N VAL A 134 16.00 3.17 -0.81
CA VAL A 134 16.68 4.17 0.00
C VAL A 134 15.65 5.11 0.62
N CYS A 135 15.57 5.15 1.95
CA CYS A 135 14.64 6.02 2.67
C CYS A 135 15.05 7.50 2.57
N THR A 136 14.16 8.32 2.00
CA THR A 136 14.41 9.76 1.79
C THR A 136 13.66 10.66 2.76
N VAL A 137 12.94 10.08 3.74
CA VAL A 137 12.29 10.84 4.82
C VAL A 137 13.33 11.70 5.53
N ARG A 138 13.03 12.99 5.68
CA ARG A 138 13.88 13.92 6.41
C ARG A 138 13.66 13.78 7.91
N LYS A 139 14.75 13.62 8.66
CA LYS A 139 14.75 13.67 10.12
C LYS A 139 14.63 15.13 10.61
N SER A 140 14.45 15.31 11.91
CA SER A 140 14.31 16.62 12.58
C SER A 140 15.49 17.56 12.36
N ASP A 141 16.66 17.03 12.01
CA ASP A 141 17.88 17.76 11.66
C ASP A 141 17.93 18.21 10.19
N GLY A 142 16.86 17.92 9.41
CA GLY A 142 16.73 18.27 8.00
C GLY A 142 17.48 17.34 7.04
N LYS A 143 18.23 16.34 7.54
CA LYS A 143 18.97 15.37 6.72
C LYS A 143 18.07 14.17 6.34
N PRO A 144 18.28 13.57 5.15
CA PRO A 144 17.56 12.37 4.76
C PRO A 144 17.96 11.18 5.63
N CYS A 145 17.03 10.25 5.85
CA CYS A 145 17.26 9.07 6.67
C CYS A 145 18.39 8.20 6.12
N GLY A 146 18.40 7.96 4.81
CA GLY A 146 19.48 7.27 4.10
C GLY A 146 19.55 5.77 4.32
N VAL A 147 18.63 5.19 5.10
CA VAL A 147 18.59 3.73 5.31
C VAL A 147 18.25 3.04 4.00
N THR A 148 19.07 2.05 3.65
CA THR A 148 18.87 1.21 2.48
C THR A 148 18.31 -0.14 2.87
N ALA A 149 17.45 -0.70 2.02
CA ALA A 149 16.90 -2.02 2.19
C ALA A 149 16.71 -2.66 0.81
N ALA A 150 17.30 -3.85 0.61
CA ALA A 150 17.15 -4.58 -0.64
C ALA A 150 15.70 -5.03 -0.91
N LEU A 151 14.93 -5.26 0.17
CA LEU A 151 13.55 -5.73 0.11
C LEU A 151 12.58 -4.67 0.60
N TRP A 152 11.44 -4.55 -0.07
CA TRP A 152 10.35 -3.64 0.31
C TRP A 152 9.90 -3.87 1.75
N ASP A 153 9.93 -5.12 2.15
CA ASP A 153 9.50 -5.60 3.44
C ASP A 153 10.36 -5.08 4.59
N ALA A 154 11.68 -5.02 4.38
CA ALA A 154 12.62 -4.42 5.32
C ALA A 154 12.52 -2.89 5.29
N PHE A 155 12.28 -2.30 4.12
CA PHE A 155 12.05 -0.86 3.97
C PHE A 155 10.78 -0.38 4.70
N ALA A 156 9.66 -1.08 4.52
CA ALA A 156 8.37 -0.74 5.12
C ALA A 156 8.42 -0.92 6.65
N ALA A 157 9.07 -1.98 7.15
CA ALA A 157 9.30 -2.16 8.58
C ALA A 157 10.16 -1.02 9.17
N HIS A 158 11.23 -0.63 8.47
CA HIS A 158 12.02 0.54 8.84
C HIS A 158 11.15 1.81 8.92
N HIS A 159 10.32 2.07 7.90
CA HIS A 159 9.50 3.26 7.86
C HIS A 159 8.45 3.31 8.98
N ALA A 160 7.78 2.19 9.23
CA ALA A 160 6.83 2.05 10.32
C ALA A 160 7.50 2.29 11.70
N CYS A 161 8.66 1.68 11.92
CA CYS A 161 9.36 1.77 13.21
C CYS A 161 10.07 3.10 13.46
N GLN A 162 10.48 3.83 12.42
CA GLN A 162 11.36 5.00 12.57
C GLN A 162 10.68 6.32 12.19
N HIS A 163 9.64 6.29 11.35
CA HIS A 163 9.01 7.50 10.81
C HIS A 163 7.51 7.58 11.09
N GLU A 164 6.86 6.47 11.45
CA GLU A 164 5.42 6.44 11.79
C GLU A 164 5.16 6.30 13.30
N SER A 165 6.15 5.85 14.06
CA SER A 165 6.08 5.56 15.51
C SER A 165 6.19 6.78 16.44
N TRP A 166 6.24 8.00 15.89
CA TRP A 166 6.19 9.24 16.67
C TRP A 166 4.85 9.94 16.45
N ARG A 167 3.85 9.53 17.23
CA ARG A 167 2.67 10.31 17.57
C ARG A 167 2.31 10.14 19.03
#